data_AF-A0A239U7W9-F1
#
_entry.id   AF-A0A239U7W9-F1
#
_cell.length_a   1.000
_cell.length_b   1.000
_cell.length_c   1.000
_cell.angle_alpha   90.00
_cell.angle_beta   90.00
_cell.angle_gamma   90.00
#
_symmetry.space_group_name_H-M   'P 1'
#
loop_
_entity.id
_entity.type
_entity.pdbx_description
1 polymer ?
#
loop_
_entity_poly.entity_id
_entity_poly.type
_entity_poly.pdbx_seq_one_letter_code
_entity_poly.pdbx_strand_id
1 'polypeptide(L)' 'MLRAYKTEINPSFEQRQTINQTIGTCRWVYNKFIETNQNFHKTGQSYMNGFAFSK' A
#
# COMPACT_ATOMS: atom_id res chain seq x y z
N MET A 1 5.11 39.09 3.86
CA MET A 1 5.90 37.94 3.36
C MET A 1 5.49 36.70 4.14
N LEU A 2 4.84 35.73 3.50
CA LEU A 2 4.59 34.42 4.12
C LEU A 2 5.93 33.67 4.17
N ARG A 3 6.49 33.48 5.37
CA ARG A 3 7.61 32.55 5.57
C ARG A 3 7.04 31.13 5.51
N ALA A 4 7.19 30.46 4.38
CA ALA A 4 7.00 29.02 4.33
C ALA A 4 8.15 28.38 5.11
N TYR A 5 7.88 27.88 6.31
CA TYR A 5 8.85 27.04 7.02
C TYR A 5 8.92 25.71 6.26
N LYS A 6 10.12 25.36 5.77
CA LYS A 6 10.37 24.07 5.16
C LYS A 6 10.37 23.01 6.28
N THR A 7 9.21 22.43 6.57
CA THR A 7 9.10 21.31 7.51
C THR A 7 9.47 20.02 6.78
N GLU A 8 10.77 19.84 6.53
CA GLU A 8 11.28 18.55 6.07
C GLU A 8 11.36 17.59 7.25
N ILE A 9 10.65 16.47 7.14
CA ILE A 9 10.82 15.35 8.04
C ILE A 9 12.11 14.65 7.61
N ASN A 10 13.10 14.65 8.49
CA ASN A 10 14.35 13.91 8.32
C ASN A 10 14.30 12.68 9.23
N PRO A 11 13.80 11.53 8.76
CA PRO A 11 13.63 10.38 9.64
C PRO A 11 14.99 9.78 9.97
N SER A 12 15.14 9.23 11.17
CA SER A 12 16.30 8.41 11.55
C SER A 12 16.44 7.19 10.64
N PHE A 13 17.58 6.50 10.70
CA PHE A 13 17.77 5.26 9.93
C PHE A 13 16.68 4.23 10.20
N GLU A 14 16.36 4.00 11.48
CA GLU A 14 15.31 3.07 11.91
C GLU A 14 13.92 3.51 11.41
N GLN A 15 13.61 4.81 11.49
CA GLN A 15 12.35 5.33 10.96
C GLN A 15 12.24 5.12 9.45
N ARG A 16 13.31 5.37 8.68
CA ARG A 16 13.33 5.11 7.24
C ARG A 16 13.14 3.63 6.93
N GLN A 17 13.77 2.75 7.70
CA GLN A 17 13.61 1.31 7.55
C GLN A 17 12.14 0.90 7.75
N THR A 18 11.52 1.35 8.85
CA THR A 18 10.10 1.09 9.13
C THR A 18 9.20 1.64 8.02
N ILE A 19 9.40 2.89 7.59
CA ILE A 19 8.63 3.51 6.50
C ILE A 19 8.73 2.66 5.23
N ASN A 20 9.94 2.27 4.84
CA ASN A 20 10.16 1.48 3.62
C ASN A 20 9.53 0.09 3.72
N GLN A 21 9.64 -0.57 4.87
CA GLN A 21 9.02 -1.87 5.13
C GLN A 21 7.50 -1.76 5.06
N THR A 22 6.90 -0.78 5.74
CA THR A 22 5.45 -0.57 5.73
C THR A 22 4.94 -0.27 4.32
N ILE A 23 5.58 0.66 3.59
CA ILE A 23 5.20 0.98 2.20
C ILE A 23 5.34 -0.25 1.30
N GLY A 24 6.43 -1.01 1.46
CA GLY A 24 6.67 -2.24 0.70
C GLY A 24 5.57 -3.28 0.94
N THR A 25 5.24 -3.55 2.20
CA THR A 25 4.19 -4.49 2.58
C THR A 25 2.82 -4.04 2.06
N CYS A 26 2.43 -2.78 2.27
CA CYS A 26 1.16 -2.25 1.78
C CYS A 26 1.04 -2.36 0.26
N ARG A 27 2.12 -2.03 -0.48
CA ARG A 27 2.15 -2.16 -1.94
C ARG A 27 2.00 -3.62 -2.37
N TRP A 28 2.69 -4.54 -1.71
CA TRP A 28 2.60 -5.96 -2.02
C TRP A 28 1.18 -6.50 -1.80
N VAL A 29 0.57 -6.19 -0.65
CA VAL A 29 -0.82 -6.60 -0.31
C VAL A 29 -1.82 -6.06 -1.34
N TYR A 30 -1.68 -4.78 -1.72
CA TYR A 30 -2.57 -4.16 -2.71
C TYR A 30 -2.41 -4.77 -4.11
N ASN A 31 -1.17 -5.02 -4.55
CA ASN A 31 -0.93 -5.69 -5.82
C ASN A 31 -1.50 -7.11 -5.82
N LYS A 32 -1.40 -7.83 -4.69
CA LYS A 32 -1.98 -9.16 -4.55
C LYS A 32 -3.51 -9.13 -4.66
N PHE A 33 -4.15 -8.14 -4.05
CA PHE A 33 -5.60 -7.93 -4.17
C PHE A 33 -6.04 -7.73 -5.63
N ILE A 34 -5.30 -6.90 -6.37
CA ILE A 34 -5.57 -6.65 -7.79
C ILE A 34 -5.36 -7.93 -8.60
N GLU A 35 -4.26 -8.64 -8.40
CA GLU A 35 -3.95 -9.90 -9.09
C GLU A 35 -5.08 -10.94 -8.89
N THR A 36 -5.54 -11.11 -7.65
CA THR A 36 -6.64 -12.02 -7.33
C THR A 36 -7.91 -11.67 -8.12
N ASN A 37 -8.28 -10.39 -8.14
CA ASN A 37 -9.48 -9.95 -8.87
C ASN A 37 -9.33 -10.04 -10.40
N GLN A 38 -8.12 -9.82 -10.93
CA GLN A 38 -7.84 -10.06 -12.35
C GLN A 38 -7.99 -11.55 -12.69
N ASN A 39 -7.55 -12.45 -11.80
CA ASN A 39 -7.73 -13.89 -12.00
C ASN A 39 -9.22 -14.26 -11.95
N PHE A 40 -9.96 -13.75 -10.97
CA PHE A 40 -11.41 -13.99 -10.85
C PHE A 40 -12.18 -13.54 -12.09
N HIS A 41 -11.81 -12.37 -12.64
CA HIS A 41 -12.40 -11.89 -13.88
C HIS A 41 -12.14 -12.86 -15.06
N LYS A 42 -10.91 -13.40 -15.18
CA LYS A 42 -10.55 -14.36 -16.23
C LYS A 42 -11.26 -15.71 -16.08
N THR A 43 -11.54 -16.14 -14.85
CA THR A 43 -12.20 -17.41 -14.54
C THR A 43 -13.73 -17.29 -14.44
N GLY A 44 -14.29 -16.10 -14.65
CA GLY A 44 -15.73 -15.85 -14.56
C GLY A 44 -16.29 -15.83 -13.12
N GLN A 45 -15.42 -15.68 -12.13
CA GLN A 45 -15.80 -15.55 -10.73
C GLN A 45 -16.23 -14.12 -10.40
N SER A 46 -17.13 -13.98 -9.42
CA SER A 46 -17.56 -12.68 -8.91
C SER A 46 -16.40 -11.93 -8.23
N TYR A 47 -16.38 -10.60 -8.35
CA TYR A 47 -15.37 -9.73 -7.75
C TYR A 47 -15.24 -9.95 -6.23
N MET A 48 -14.01 -10.11 -5.75
CA MET A 48 -13.67 -10.19 -4.33
C MET A 48 -13.51 -8.78 -3.75
N ASN A 49 -14.33 -8.45 -2.75
CA ASN A 49 -14.22 -7.18 -2.03
C ASN A 49 -13.06 -7.20 -1.01
N GLY A 50 -12.66 -6.00 -0.54
CA GLY A 50 -11.51 -5.84 0.35
C GLY A 50 -11.68 -6.52 1.72
N PHE A 51 -12.90 -6.58 2.26
CA PHE A 51 -13.16 -7.27 3.54
C PHE A 51 -12.94 -8.79 3.41
N ALA A 52 -13.39 -9.39 2.31
CA ALA A 52 -13.18 -10.80 2.04
C ALA A 52 -11.71 -11.13 1.77
N PHE A 53 -10.97 -10.23 1.11
CA PHE A 53 -9.54 -10.40 0.84
C PHE A 53 -8.66 -10.28 2.08
N SER A 54 -9.05 -9.42 3.03
CA SER A 54 -8.29 -9.17 4.26
C SER A 54 -8.50 -10.24 5.35
N LYS A 55 -9.39 -11.20 5.11
CA LYS A 55 -9.79 -12.22 6.09
C LYS A 55 -8.97 -13.49 5.92
#